data_AF-A0A1E1XLR2-F1
#
_entry.id   AF-A0A1E1XLR2-F1
#
_cell.length_a   1.000
_cell.length_b   1.000
_cell.length_c   1.000
_cell.angle_alpha   90.00
_cell.angle_beta   90.00
_cell.angle_gamma   90.00
#
_symmetry.space_group_name_H-M   'P 1'
#
loop_
_entity.id
_entity.type
_entity.pdbx_description
1 polymer ?
#
loop_
_entity_poly.entity_id
_entity_poly.type
_entity_poly.pdbx_seq_one_letter_code
_entity_poly.pdbx_strand_id
1 'polypeptide(L)'
;ANRRFHTVALQFYAQLNALQYRRKMALIEPLLGYVHSMKSLFGIAHETMHTAEQDEFLANIATSLGEVQRELQLQTERASLQAGALARQGEESAAYLAEGSSPSAQTGLSHKSGYLFQRTKIAGMVSRWERAYFYTLGCHLMHIPRGESVGSAVMEIDRGTVAHALDEDRRNVFQISNGKKSVVLQALSEPERDEWITTVMNIAAECHPGGRSHSVPKEAPAAKTERTPSLPNAAPVGATPAAAVAPSQDRVSAARPKPVTQQDLKELANTPIQFDMFSPSEDKSSSGQSPKDAPAVRINPFDQCGSSITMESAKDASCSFWEAFTVRFLGSMQVPCDRGDQLVCETMRLILAARMAHNVFKMAESHMLVSQKELRILDPSHQAVRACFPLADVSFWTVHKENNRLLGFITITPGEGPPTYRCYVFEVNTSAEEVCNALSVAANIALTALMGQQHQEKHAQKEDEKQSEELLQKLKLSADENALFPSAAKKVESAAAGEGGSTPQEAGDVKTA
;
A
#
# COMPACT_ATOMS: atom_id res chain seq x y z
N ALA A 1 38.47 28.59 -59.60
CA ALA A 1 38.73 27.55 -58.58
C ALA A 1 39.70 28.02 -57.49
N ASN A 2 40.93 28.43 -57.83
CA ASN A 2 42.00 28.74 -56.85
C ASN A 2 41.67 29.83 -55.81
N ARG A 3 41.01 30.93 -56.21
CA ARG A 3 40.59 31.98 -55.27
C ARG A 3 39.63 31.46 -54.19
N ARG A 4 38.64 30.66 -54.59
CA ARG A 4 37.69 30.04 -53.65
C ARG A 4 38.40 29.07 -52.71
N PHE A 5 39.29 28.24 -53.25
CA PHE A 5 40.10 27.31 -52.44
C PHE A 5 40.93 28.05 -51.38
N HIS A 6 41.63 29.11 -51.76
CA HIS A 6 42.42 29.92 -50.83
C HIS A 6 41.56 30.57 -49.73
N THR A 7 40.42 31.16 -50.07
CA THR A 7 39.50 31.76 -49.08
C THR A 7 38.99 30.72 -48.09
N VAL A 8 38.58 29.54 -48.55
CA VAL A 8 38.11 28.45 -47.69
C VAL A 8 39.24 27.92 -46.80
N ALA A 9 40.46 27.78 -47.33
CA ALA A 9 41.61 27.33 -46.56
C ALA A 9 41.96 28.31 -45.44
N LEU A 10 41.98 29.63 -45.70
CA LEU A 10 42.22 30.64 -44.66
C LEU A 10 41.14 30.62 -43.57
N GLN A 11 39.87 30.49 -43.95
CA GLN A 11 38.77 30.35 -42.98
C GLN A 11 38.94 29.08 -42.15
N PHE A 12 39.34 27.97 -42.77
CA PHE A 12 39.58 26.71 -42.08
C PHE A 12 40.74 26.80 -41.08
N TYR A 13 41.87 27.39 -41.44
CA TYR A 13 42.99 27.60 -40.51
C TYR A 13 42.63 28.55 -39.37
N ALA A 14 41.86 29.61 -39.65
CA ALA A 14 41.35 30.50 -38.61
C ALA A 14 40.44 29.74 -37.62
N GLN A 15 39.57 28.85 -38.12
CA GLN A 15 38.74 27.99 -37.27
C GLN A 15 39.56 26.98 -36.47
N LEU A 16 40.62 26.39 -37.03
CA LEU A 16 41.51 25.49 -36.30
C LEU A 16 42.26 26.20 -35.18
N ASN A 17 42.72 27.43 -35.41
CA ASN A 17 43.35 28.24 -34.36
C ASN A 17 42.35 28.59 -33.25
N ALA A 18 41.13 28.98 -33.61
CA ALA A 18 40.05 29.21 -32.64
C ALA A 18 39.68 27.92 -31.86
N LEU A 19 39.72 26.77 -32.52
CA LEU A 19 39.40 25.47 -31.91
C LEU A 19 40.36 25.11 -30.78
N GLN A 20 41.65 25.50 -30.86
CA GLN A 20 42.61 25.25 -29.79
C GLN A 20 42.20 25.93 -28.48
N TYR A 21 41.67 27.16 -28.55
CA TYR A 21 41.17 27.88 -27.39
C TYR A 21 39.81 27.34 -26.93
N ARG A 22 38.90 27.05 -27.87
CA ARG A 22 37.59 26.46 -27.54
C ARG A 22 37.70 25.12 -26.82
N ARG A 23 38.66 24.26 -27.18
CA ARG A 23 38.89 22.99 -26.46
C ARG A 23 39.30 23.20 -25.00
N LYS A 24 40.14 24.20 -24.73
CA LYS A 24 40.54 24.54 -23.36
C LYS A 24 39.35 25.06 -22.55
N MET A 25 38.56 25.97 -23.14
CA MET A 25 37.37 26.50 -22.48
C MET A 25 36.32 25.43 -22.22
N ALA A 26 36.04 24.58 -23.22
CA ALA A 26 35.07 23.49 -23.12
C ALA A 26 35.42 22.46 -22.03
N LEU A 27 36.69 22.36 -21.62
CA LEU A 27 37.11 21.50 -20.51
C LEU A 27 37.04 22.22 -19.15
N ILE A 28 37.38 23.51 -19.10
CA ILE A 28 37.46 24.27 -17.85
C ILE A 28 36.08 24.75 -17.37
N GLU A 29 35.20 25.21 -18.28
CA GLU A 29 33.89 25.75 -17.91
C GLU A 29 33.00 24.75 -17.16
N PRO A 30 32.88 23.46 -17.58
CA PRO A 30 32.11 22.48 -16.82
C PRO A 30 32.72 22.17 -15.45
N LEU A 31 34.06 22.10 -15.35
CA LEU A 31 34.74 21.84 -14.08
C LEU A 31 34.54 22.99 -13.08
N LEU A 32 34.61 24.22 -13.56
CA LEU A 32 34.35 25.40 -12.74
C LEU A 32 32.89 25.41 -12.23
N GLY A 33 31.94 25.13 -13.12
CA GLY A 33 30.53 24.98 -12.75
C GLY A 33 30.29 23.87 -11.72
N TYR A 34 30.95 22.73 -11.87
CA TYR A 34 30.90 21.63 -10.91
C TYR A 34 31.44 22.05 -9.53
N VAL A 35 32.60 22.69 -9.46
CA VAL A 35 33.20 23.13 -8.19
C VAL A 35 32.32 24.16 -7.49
N HIS A 36 31.74 25.11 -8.23
CA HIS A 36 30.77 26.06 -7.67
C HIS A 36 29.53 25.37 -7.13
N SER A 37 28.99 24.39 -7.87
CA SER A 37 27.82 23.60 -7.45
C SER A 37 28.12 22.82 -6.17
N MET A 38 29.27 22.16 -6.08
CA MET A 38 29.70 21.42 -4.89
C MET A 38 29.87 22.34 -3.67
N LYS A 39 30.50 23.51 -3.87
CA LYS A 39 30.65 24.51 -2.80
C LYS A 39 29.28 24.95 -2.27
N SER A 40 28.32 25.22 -3.16
CA SER A 40 26.97 25.62 -2.77
C SER A 40 26.23 24.49 -2.06
N LEU A 41 26.30 23.27 -2.57
CA LEU A 41 25.65 22.10 -1.97
C LEU A 41 26.14 21.88 -0.54
N PHE A 42 27.45 21.85 -0.32
CA PHE A 42 28.00 21.65 1.01
C PHE A 42 27.75 22.85 1.94
N GLY A 43 27.72 24.07 1.42
CA GLY A 43 27.35 25.25 2.21
C GLY A 43 25.92 25.12 2.77
N ILE A 44 24.95 24.84 1.88
CA ILE A 44 23.54 24.67 2.26
C ILE A 44 23.37 23.48 3.21
N ALA A 45 24.04 22.35 2.91
CA ALA A 45 23.97 21.17 3.77
C ALA A 45 24.54 21.45 5.16
N HIS A 46 25.65 22.18 5.27
CA HIS A 46 26.23 22.56 6.54
C HIS A 46 25.30 23.49 7.32
N GLU A 47 24.76 24.54 6.69
CA GLU A 47 23.83 25.47 7.34
C GLU A 47 22.55 24.78 7.84
N THR A 48 22.08 23.75 7.12
CA THR A 48 20.85 23.02 7.48
C THR A 48 21.10 21.97 8.56
N MET A 49 22.17 21.18 8.42
CA MET A 49 22.43 20.02 9.28
C MET A 49 23.24 20.36 10.53
N HIS A 50 24.10 21.37 10.46
CA HIS A 50 24.97 21.77 11.58
C HIS A 50 24.29 22.85 12.42
N THR A 51 23.07 22.56 12.88
CA THR A 51 22.29 23.42 13.77
C THR A 51 22.12 22.73 15.12
N ALA A 52 22.09 23.52 16.19
CA ALA A 52 21.91 22.98 17.55
C ALA A 52 20.60 22.20 17.71
N GLU A 53 19.55 22.56 16.96
CA GLU A 53 18.27 21.85 16.95
C GLU A 53 18.39 20.44 16.39
N GLN A 54 19.18 20.24 15.32
CA GLN A 54 19.44 18.91 14.76
C GLN A 54 20.29 18.06 15.70
N ASP A 55 21.32 18.65 16.32
CA ASP A 55 22.15 17.95 17.31
C ASP A 55 21.33 17.53 18.54
N GLU A 56 20.47 18.42 19.04
CA GLU A 56 19.55 18.14 20.15
C GLU A 56 18.54 17.05 19.77
N PHE A 57 17.96 17.11 18.57
CA PHE A 57 17.05 16.09 18.07
C PHE A 57 17.73 14.71 18.01
N LEU A 58 18.95 14.63 17.46
CA LEU A 58 19.73 13.38 17.41
C LEU A 58 20.08 12.86 18.81
N ALA A 59 20.43 13.75 19.74
CA ALA A 59 20.69 13.39 21.14
C ALA A 59 19.43 12.85 21.84
N ASN A 60 18.27 13.44 21.56
CA ASN A 60 16.98 12.99 22.09
C ASN A 60 16.62 11.61 21.54
N ILE A 61 16.84 11.35 20.25
CA ILE A 61 16.65 10.01 19.66
C ILE A 61 17.59 9.00 20.31
N ALA A 62 18.87 9.34 20.48
CA ALA A 62 19.85 8.45 21.10
C ALA A 62 19.44 8.09 22.54
N THR A 63 18.93 9.07 23.28
CA THR A 63 18.42 8.87 24.64
C THR A 63 17.18 7.97 24.65
N SER A 64 16.20 8.25 23.79
CA SER A 64 14.98 7.44 23.67
C SER A 64 15.29 5.99 23.29
N LEU A 65 16.24 5.77 22.37
CA LEU A 65 16.69 4.43 22.02
C LEU A 65 17.33 3.72 23.22
N GLY A 66 18.15 4.43 24.01
CA GLY A 66 18.71 3.92 25.25
C GLY A 66 17.66 3.53 26.29
N GLU A 67 16.58 4.31 26.41
CA GLU A 67 15.46 4.00 27.29
C GLU A 67 14.70 2.74 26.84
N VAL A 68 14.42 2.60 25.55
CA VAL A 68 13.78 1.40 24.98
C VAL A 68 14.65 0.17 25.21
N GLN A 69 15.98 0.30 25.02
CA GLN A 69 16.91 -0.79 25.26
C GLN A 69 16.93 -1.21 26.75
N ARG A 70 16.92 -0.24 27.67
CA ARG A 70 16.84 -0.50 29.12
C ARG A 70 15.52 -1.20 29.48
N GLU A 71 14.41 -0.75 28.93
CA GLU A 71 13.09 -1.37 29.17
C GLU A 71 13.05 -2.81 28.64
N LEU A 72 13.61 -3.05 27.45
CA LEU A 72 13.73 -4.40 26.88
C LEU A 72 14.53 -5.33 27.80
N GLN A 73 15.65 -4.86 28.35
CA GLN A 73 16.47 -5.64 29.29
C GLN A 73 15.66 -6.00 30.55
N LEU A 74 14.94 -5.04 31.13
CA LEU A 74 14.11 -5.27 32.31
C LEU A 74 12.99 -6.27 32.03
N GLN A 75 12.30 -6.14 30.90
CA GLN A 75 11.24 -7.07 30.51
C GLN A 75 11.79 -8.47 30.24
N THR A 76 12.98 -8.58 29.65
CA THR A 76 13.64 -9.86 29.40
C THR A 76 14.03 -10.56 30.70
N GLU A 77 14.59 -9.82 31.66
CA GLU A 77 14.92 -10.35 32.99
C GLU A 77 13.65 -10.82 33.72
N ARG A 78 12.60 -9.99 33.73
CA ARG A 78 11.32 -10.35 34.34
C ARG A 78 10.69 -11.57 33.70
N ALA A 79 10.67 -11.65 32.37
CA ALA A 79 10.16 -12.81 31.63
C ALA A 79 10.98 -14.07 31.93
N SER A 80 12.30 -13.96 32.05
CA SER A 80 13.18 -15.05 32.44
C SER A 80 12.89 -15.57 33.85
N LEU A 81 12.72 -14.67 34.83
CA LEU A 81 12.35 -15.05 36.20
C LEU A 81 10.97 -15.72 36.25
N GLN A 82 9.99 -15.19 35.53
CA GLN A 82 8.64 -15.78 35.43
C GLN A 82 8.67 -17.15 34.76
N ALA A 83 9.41 -17.31 33.65
CA ALA A 83 9.58 -18.59 32.97
C ALA A 83 10.25 -19.62 33.89
N GLY A 84 11.28 -19.22 34.65
CA GLY A 84 11.94 -20.07 35.62
C GLY A 84 11.03 -20.50 36.78
N ALA A 85 10.17 -19.60 37.28
CA ALA A 85 9.19 -19.92 38.32
C ALA A 85 8.12 -20.91 37.82
N LEU A 86 7.58 -20.69 36.61
CA LEU A 86 6.61 -21.59 35.98
C LEU A 86 7.20 -22.96 35.66
N ALA A 87 8.46 -23.01 35.21
CA ALA A 87 9.17 -24.27 34.96
C ALA A 87 9.28 -25.12 36.23
N ARG A 88 9.73 -24.50 37.34
CA ARG A 88 9.79 -25.17 38.66
C ARG A 88 8.43 -25.66 39.14
N GLN A 89 7.41 -24.81 39.04
CA GLN A 89 6.05 -25.20 39.43
C GLN A 89 5.54 -26.40 38.60
N GLY A 90 5.83 -26.42 37.30
CA GLY A 90 5.43 -27.53 36.43
C GLY A 90 6.17 -28.84 36.71
N GLU A 91 7.45 -28.78 37.10
CA GLU A 91 8.24 -29.93 37.57
C GLU A 91 7.69 -30.47 38.91
N GLU A 92 7.40 -29.59 39.87
CA GLU A 92 6.90 -29.96 41.20
C GLU A 92 5.45 -30.50 41.17
N SER A 93 4.60 -29.94 40.30
CA SER A 93 3.18 -30.30 40.23
C SER A 93 2.89 -31.52 39.35
N ALA A 94 3.90 -32.14 38.73
CA ALA A 94 3.75 -33.16 37.69
C ALA A 94 2.74 -32.76 36.58
N ALA A 95 2.53 -31.45 36.39
CA ALA A 95 1.45 -30.88 35.57
C ALA A 95 1.61 -31.21 34.06
N TYR A 96 2.81 -31.63 33.66
CA TYR A 96 3.14 -32.06 32.30
C TYR A 96 2.85 -33.54 32.05
N LEU A 97 2.58 -34.34 33.08
CA LEU A 97 2.22 -35.74 32.93
C LEU A 97 0.71 -35.87 32.71
N ALA A 98 0.32 -36.59 31.65
CA ALA A 98 -1.08 -36.87 31.35
C ALA A 98 -1.74 -37.78 32.41
N GLU A 99 -0.94 -38.61 33.09
CA GLU A 99 -1.36 -39.48 34.19
C GLU A 99 -0.39 -39.32 35.37
N GLY A 100 -0.94 -39.06 36.55
CA GLY A 100 -0.24 -38.75 37.80
C GLY A 100 -1.27 -38.54 38.92
N SER A 101 -0.85 -38.04 40.09
CA SER A 101 -1.77 -37.66 41.18
C SER A 101 -2.58 -36.41 40.80
N SER A 102 -3.45 -36.53 39.80
CA SER A 102 -4.39 -35.49 39.44
C SER A 102 -5.37 -35.31 40.62
N PRO A 103 -5.71 -34.06 40.97
CA PRO A 103 -6.78 -33.83 41.93
C PRO A 103 -8.06 -34.54 41.47
N SER A 104 -8.89 -34.95 42.43
CA SER A 104 -10.18 -35.57 42.15
C SER A 104 -11.04 -34.67 41.24
N ALA A 105 -11.82 -35.28 40.34
CA ALA A 105 -12.69 -34.60 39.41
C ALA A 105 -13.58 -33.53 40.12
N GLN A 106 -13.48 -32.28 39.70
CA GLN A 106 -14.33 -31.18 40.15
C GLN A 106 -15.72 -31.29 39.54
N THR A 107 -16.70 -31.69 40.35
CA THR A 107 -18.07 -31.98 39.90
C THR A 107 -19.00 -30.77 39.87
N GLY A 108 -18.61 -29.64 40.47
CA GLY A 108 -19.42 -28.41 40.57
C GLY A 108 -19.17 -27.38 39.47
N LEU A 109 -18.47 -27.74 38.40
CA LEU A 109 -18.11 -26.81 37.32
C LEU A 109 -19.33 -26.51 36.44
N SER A 110 -19.56 -25.22 36.16
CA SER A 110 -20.52 -24.71 35.18
C SER A 110 -19.86 -24.30 33.86
N HIS A 111 -18.53 -24.34 33.81
CA HIS A 111 -17.75 -24.10 32.61
C HIS A 111 -16.46 -24.93 32.64
N LYS A 112 -16.00 -25.38 31.47
CA LYS A 112 -14.73 -26.09 31.30
C LYS A 112 -14.14 -25.78 29.94
N SER A 113 -12.81 -25.78 29.88
CA SER A 113 -12.04 -25.60 28.66
C SER A 113 -10.79 -26.46 28.67
N GLY A 114 -10.34 -26.92 27.50
CA GLY A 114 -9.21 -27.85 27.40
C GLY A 114 -9.10 -28.51 26.03
N TYR A 115 -7.97 -29.18 25.79
CA TYR A 115 -7.78 -29.91 24.54
C TYR A 115 -8.42 -31.29 24.63
N LEU A 116 -9.23 -31.63 23.63
CA LEU A 116 -9.80 -32.97 23.45
C LEU A 116 -9.50 -33.50 22.05
N PHE A 117 -9.58 -34.82 21.88
CA PHE A 117 -9.57 -35.42 20.55
C PHE A 117 -10.99 -35.73 20.12
N GLN A 118 -11.43 -35.19 18.98
CA GLN A 118 -12.73 -35.47 18.39
C GLN A 118 -12.63 -36.59 17.37
N ARG A 119 -13.57 -37.53 17.41
CA ARG A 119 -13.72 -38.58 16.39
C ARG A 119 -14.56 -38.09 15.21
N THR A 120 -14.00 -38.21 14.02
CA THR A 120 -14.69 -37.99 12.74
C THR A 120 -14.71 -39.31 11.95
N LYS A 121 -15.90 -39.77 11.55
CA LYS A 121 -16.03 -40.96 10.70
C LYS A 121 -15.92 -40.54 9.23
N ILE A 122 -14.94 -41.09 8.51
CA ILE A 122 -14.73 -40.89 7.08
C ILE A 122 -15.34 -42.08 6.34
N ALA A 123 -16.29 -41.79 5.44
CA ALA A 123 -17.00 -42.79 4.63
C ALA A 123 -17.62 -43.95 5.44
N GLY A 124 -17.97 -43.73 6.71
CA GLY A 124 -18.59 -44.73 7.60
C GLY A 124 -17.70 -45.90 8.03
N MET A 125 -16.50 -46.05 7.44
CA MET A 125 -15.64 -47.23 7.63
C MET A 125 -14.35 -46.91 8.42
N VAL A 126 -13.86 -45.67 8.36
CA VAL A 126 -12.61 -45.27 9.02
C VAL A 126 -12.87 -44.15 10.01
N SER A 127 -12.36 -44.30 11.24
CA SER A 127 -12.41 -43.23 12.24
C SER A 127 -11.09 -42.48 12.27
N ARG A 128 -11.17 -41.16 12.26
CA ARG A 128 -10.04 -40.23 12.41
C ARG A 128 -10.23 -39.44 13.70
N TRP A 129 -9.14 -39.22 14.43
CA TRP A 129 -9.16 -38.47 15.68
C TRP A 129 -8.32 -37.21 15.54
N GLU A 130 -8.92 -36.05 15.82
CA GLU A 130 -8.28 -34.75 15.64
C GLU A 130 -8.28 -33.98 16.95
N ARG A 131 -7.12 -33.42 17.32
CA ARG A 131 -6.97 -32.60 18.52
C ARG A 131 -7.50 -31.19 18.24
N ALA A 132 -8.46 -30.73 19.03
CA ALA A 132 -8.98 -29.37 19.00
C ALA A 132 -9.14 -28.85 20.43
N TYR A 133 -9.22 -27.52 20.59
CA TYR A 133 -9.47 -26.89 21.88
C TYR A 133 -10.97 -26.72 22.08
N PHE A 134 -11.53 -27.35 23.11
CA PHE A 134 -12.96 -27.29 23.43
C PHE A 134 -13.19 -26.36 24.61
N TYR A 135 -14.33 -25.67 24.60
CA TYR A 135 -14.77 -24.87 25.72
C TYR A 135 -16.30 -24.74 25.74
N THR A 136 -16.86 -24.61 26.93
CA THR A 136 -18.29 -24.35 27.12
C THR A 136 -18.56 -22.85 27.16
N LEU A 137 -19.55 -22.37 26.39
CA LEU A 137 -19.98 -20.97 26.39
C LEU A 137 -21.50 -20.90 26.49
N GLY A 138 -22.02 -20.58 27.68
CA GLY A 138 -23.45 -20.70 27.98
C GLY A 138 -23.93 -22.14 27.75
N CYS A 139 -25.06 -22.32 27.07
CA CYS A 139 -25.58 -23.63 26.68
C CYS A 139 -24.98 -24.15 25.35
N HIS A 140 -23.74 -23.81 25.00
CA HIS A 140 -23.09 -24.29 23.77
C HIS A 140 -21.74 -24.94 24.04
N LEU A 141 -21.48 -26.05 23.35
CA LEU A 141 -20.15 -26.64 23.25
C LEU A 141 -19.45 -26.06 22.03
N MET A 142 -18.35 -25.34 22.27
CA MET A 142 -17.53 -24.69 21.24
C MET A 142 -16.22 -25.45 21.04
N HIS A 143 -15.65 -25.34 19.85
CA HIS A 143 -14.30 -25.84 19.58
C HIS A 143 -13.51 -24.90 18.65
N ILE A 144 -12.19 -24.86 18.86
CA ILE A 144 -11.22 -24.20 17.98
C ILE A 144 -10.34 -25.32 17.38
N PRO A 145 -10.51 -25.64 16.08
CA PRO A 145 -9.64 -26.58 15.37
C PRO A 145 -8.18 -26.14 15.39
N ARG A 146 -7.27 -27.10 15.24
CA ARG A 146 -5.84 -26.80 15.15
C ARG A 146 -5.55 -25.91 13.93
N GLY A 147 -4.98 -24.74 14.17
CA GLY A 147 -4.62 -23.77 13.12
C GLY A 147 -5.68 -22.70 12.88
N GLU A 148 -6.80 -22.75 13.59
CA GLU A 148 -7.82 -21.70 13.56
C GLU A 148 -7.71 -20.80 14.79
N SER A 149 -8.14 -19.54 14.66
CA SER A 149 -8.14 -18.54 15.73
C SER A 149 -9.54 -18.26 16.29
N VAL A 150 -10.59 -18.79 15.63
CA VAL A 150 -11.99 -18.53 15.98
C VAL A 150 -12.70 -19.84 16.27
N GLY A 151 -13.42 -19.89 17.38
CA GLY A 151 -14.19 -21.06 17.79
C GLY A 151 -15.53 -21.16 17.05
N SER A 152 -15.91 -22.38 16.69
CA SER A 152 -17.22 -22.69 16.11
C SER A 152 -18.04 -23.60 17.03
N ALA A 153 -19.36 -23.43 17.00
CA ALA A 153 -20.29 -24.21 17.81
C ALA A 153 -20.44 -25.64 17.27
N VAL A 154 -20.12 -26.62 18.11
CA VAL A 154 -20.26 -28.05 17.80
C VAL A 154 -21.72 -28.46 17.96
N MET A 155 -22.27 -28.16 19.12
CA MET A 155 -23.65 -28.47 19.49
C MET A 155 -24.17 -27.54 20.59
N GLU A 156 -25.49 -27.39 20.63
CA GLU A 156 -26.22 -26.79 21.74
C GLU A 156 -26.46 -27.86 22.82
N ILE A 157 -26.20 -27.48 24.07
CA ILE A 157 -26.40 -28.26 25.28
C ILE A 157 -27.78 -27.88 25.84
N ASP A 158 -28.78 -28.70 25.55
CA ASP A 158 -30.15 -28.55 26.05
C ASP A 158 -30.43 -29.49 27.23
N ARG A 159 -31.63 -29.41 27.83
CA ARG A 159 -32.04 -30.35 28.90
C ARG A 159 -32.05 -31.82 28.49
N GLY A 160 -32.15 -32.09 27.19
CA GLY A 160 -32.11 -33.45 26.63
C GLY A 160 -30.69 -33.95 26.40
N THR A 161 -29.67 -33.11 26.64
CA THR A 161 -28.28 -33.46 26.40
C THR A 161 -27.79 -34.43 27.45
N VAL A 162 -27.24 -35.54 26.97
CA VAL A 162 -26.64 -36.60 27.78
C VAL A 162 -25.19 -36.76 27.40
N ALA A 163 -24.34 -36.81 28.42
CA ALA A 163 -22.92 -37.13 28.32
C ALA A 163 -22.63 -38.41 29.11
N HIS A 164 -21.90 -39.35 28.50
CA HIS A 164 -21.52 -40.60 29.18
C HIS A 164 -20.19 -41.13 28.63
N ALA A 165 -19.46 -41.87 29.47
CA ALA A 165 -18.26 -42.58 29.05
C ALA A 165 -18.61 -43.71 28.07
N LEU A 166 -17.76 -43.93 27.08
CA LEU A 166 -17.88 -45.06 26.16
C LEU A 166 -16.83 -46.12 26.47
N ASP A 167 -17.26 -47.37 26.46
CA ASP A 167 -16.37 -48.53 26.55
C ASP A 167 -15.93 -48.93 25.14
N GLU A 168 -14.82 -48.34 24.69
CA GLU A 168 -14.16 -48.63 23.42
C GLU A 168 -12.67 -48.94 23.69
N ASP A 169 -11.97 -49.53 22.72
CA ASP A 169 -10.52 -49.84 22.81
C ASP A 169 -9.64 -48.59 23.09
N ARG A 170 -10.19 -47.39 22.84
CA ARG A 170 -9.51 -46.12 23.11
C ARG A 170 -9.90 -45.58 24.48
N ARG A 171 -8.91 -45.40 25.35
CA ARG A 171 -9.09 -44.92 26.74
C ARG A 171 -9.70 -43.51 26.80
N ASN A 172 -10.44 -43.25 27.89
CA ASN A 172 -10.97 -41.93 28.26
C ASN A 172 -11.89 -41.30 27.21
N VAL A 173 -12.60 -42.13 26.44
CA VAL A 173 -13.57 -41.70 25.44
C VAL A 173 -14.94 -41.51 26.08
N PHE A 174 -15.65 -40.47 25.63
CA PHE A 174 -17.00 -40.16 26.06
C PHE A 174 -17.81 -39.58 24.89
N GLN A 175 -19.13 -39.71 24.98
CA GLN A 175 -20.05 -39.23 23.96
C GLN A 175 -21.00 -38.21 24.58
N ILE A 176 -21.17 -37.10 23.87
CA ILE A 176 -22.20 -36.10 24.15
C ILE A 176 -23.24 -36.17 23.03
N SER A 177 -24.52 -36.19 23.39
CA SER A 177 -25.62 -36.22 22.45
C SER A 177 -26.80 -35.40 22.95
N ASN A 178 -27.38 -34.57 22.09
CA ASN A 178 -28.63 -33.86 22.34
C ASN A 178 -29.81 -34.46 21.56
N GLY A 179 -29.68 -35.71 21.11
CA GLY A 179 -30.66 -36.40 20.28
C GLY A 179 -30.64 -36.02 18.79
N LYS A 180 -30.19 -34.81 18.43
CA LYS A 180 -30.04 -34.36 17.03
C LYS A 180 -28.61 -34.54 16.51
N LYS A 181 -27.63 -34.16 17.34
CA LYS A 181 -26.21 -34.25 17.05
C LYS A 181 -25.55 -35.08 18.13
N SER A 182 -24.51 -35.81 17.74
CA SER A 182 -23.65 -36.48 18.68
C SER A 182 -22.19 -36.30 18.31
N VAL A 183 -21.38 -36.02 19.33
CA VAL A 183 -19.93 -35.90 19.22
C VAL A 183 -19.28 -36.90 20.17
N VAL A 184 -18.22 -37.54 19.67
CA VAL A 184 -17.41 -38.45 20.47
C VAL A 184 -16.05 -37.83 20.67
N LEU A 185 -15.68 -37.67 21.94
CA LEU A 185 -14.52 -36.93 22.40
C LEU A 185 -13.65 -37.84 23.26
N GLN A 186 -12.38 -37.50 23.35
CA GLN A 186 -11.43 -38.20 24.22
C GLN A 186 -10.64 -37.18 25.03
N ALA A 187 -10.60 -37.39 26.35
CA ALA A 187 -9.76 -36.67 27.28
C ALA A 187 -8.39 -37.35 27.45
N LEU A 188 -7.42 -36.65 28.05
CA LEU A 188 -6.10 -37.23 28.31
C LEU A 188 -6.13 -38.15 29.53
N SER A 189 -6.94 -37.84 30.54
CA SER A 189 -7.09 -38.61 31.77
C SER A 189 -8.54 -38.95 32.10
N GLU A 190 -8.76 -39.95 32.95
CA GLU A 190 -10.08 -40.33 33.44
C GLU A 190 -10.75 -39.22 34.28
N PRO A 191 -10.06 -38.55 35.21
CA PRO A 191 -10.64 -37.41 35.94
C PRO A 191 -11.03 -36.27 35.01
N GLU A 192 -10.24 -35.98 33.96
CA GLU A 192 -10.59 -34.97 32.97
C GLU A 192 -11.86 -35.36 32.19
N ARG A 193 -11.98 -36.64 31.78
CA ARG A 193 -13.20 -37.17 31.13
C ARG A 193 -14.42 -36.96 32.03
N ASP A 194 -14.33 -37.34 33.29
CA ASP A 194 -15.46 -37.30 34.21
C ASP A 194 -15.85 -35.86 34.58
N GLU A 195 -14.88 -34.95 34.68
CA GLU A 195 -15.15 -33.51 34.80
C GLU A 195 -15.86 -32.97 33.56
N TRP A 196 -15.45 -33.34 32.35
CA TRP A 196 -16.14 -32.93 31.11
C TRP A 196 -17.58 -33.45 31.07
N ILE A 197 -17.80 -34.72 31.38
CA ILE A 197 -19.14 -35.31 31.45
C ILE A 197 -20.00 -34.56 32.46
N THR A 198 -19.50 -34.39 33.69
CA THR A 198 -20.26 -33.76 34.78
C THR A 198 -20.56 -32.29 34.47
N THR A 199 -19.59 -31.54 33.95
CA THR A 199 -19.78 -30.12 33.58
C THR A 199 -20.87 -29.97 32.52
N VAL A 200 -20.85 -30.82 31.49
CA VAL A 200 -21.87 -30.78 30.42
C VAL A 200 -23.26 -31.12 30.98
N MET A 201 -23.35 -32.10 31.88
CA MET A 201 -24.61 -32.46 32.54
C MET A 201 -25.12 -31.35 33.46
N ASN A 202 -24.23 -30.64 34.17
CA ASN A 202 -24.59 -29.47 34.98
C ASN A 202 -25.19 -28.36 34.11
N ILE A 203 -24.53 -28.02 33.00
CA ILE A 203 -25.02 -27.01 32.04
C ILE A 203 -26.38 -27.43 31.46
N ALA A 204 -26.53 -28.70 31.09
CA ALA A 204 -27.79 -29.24 30.56
C ALA A 204 -28.95 -29.11 31.58
N ALA A 205 -28.67 -29.38 32.86
CA ALA A 205 -29.66 -29.24 33.92
C ALA A 205 -30.08 -27.78 34.16
N GLU A 206 -29.15 -26.84 34.02
CA GLU A 206 -29.39 -25.40 34.23
C GLU A 206 -30.11 -24.73 33.06
N CYS A 207 -30.05 -25.29 31.85
CA CYS A 207 -30.64 -24.68 30.66
C CYS A 207 -32.20 -24.71 30.72
N HIS A 208 -32.88 -23.55 30.72
CA HIS A 208 -34.34 -23.43 30.87
C HIS A 208 -35.09 -23.34 29.52
N PRO A 209 -36.25 -24.00 29.33
CA PRO A 209 -36.96 -24.06 28.04
C PRO A 209 -37.75 -22.79 27.62
N GLY A 210 -37.49 -21.61 28.20
CA GLY A 210 -38.31 -20.42 27.87
C GLY A 210 -37.88 -19.05 28.42
N GLY A 211 -36.62 -18.85 28.81
CA GLY A 211 -36.15 -17.57 29.36
C GLY A 211 -35.65 -16.59 28.29
N ARG A 212 -36.38 -15.48 28.07
CA ARG A 212 -35.83 -14.27 27.45
C ARG A 212 -34.65 -13.76 28.31
N SER A 213 -33.56 -13.35 27.64
CA SER A 213 -32.23 -13.02 28.16
C SER A 213 -32.17 -12.25 29.49
N HIS A 214 -31.25 -12.62 30.38
CA HIS A 214 -30.72 -11.72 31.42
C HIS A 214 -29.19 -11.78 31.54
N SER A 215 -28.60 -10.60 31.27
CA SER A 215 -27.37 -10.02 31.83
C SER A 215 -26.16 -10.93 32.07
N VAL A 216 -25.15 -10.74 31.23
CA VAL A 216 -23.74 -11.04 31.50
C VAL A 216 -23.31 -10.31 32.80
N PRO A 217 -22.81 -11.02 33.83
CA PRO A 217 -22.11 -10.38 34.94
C PRO A 217 -20.80 -9.76 34.44
N LYS A 218 -20.72 -8.44 34.56
CA LYS A 218 -19.54 -7.62 34.28
C LYS A 218 -18.60 -7.69 35.48
N GLU A 219 -17.74 -8.73 35.56
CA GLU A 219 -16.43 -8.69 36.24
C GLU A 219 -15.68 -10.04 36.12
N ALA A 220 -14.69 -10.08 35.23
CA ALA A 220 -13.50 -10.94 35.29
C ALA A 220 -12.43 -10.32 34.34
N PRO A 221 -11.13 -10.48 34.64
CA PRO A 221 -10.10 -9.52 34.25
C PRO A 221 -9.75 -9.59 32.76
N ALA A 222 -9.41 -8.44 32.20
CA ALA A 222 -9.01 -8.26 30.81
C ALA A 222 -7.81 -9.15 30.44
N ALA A 223 -8.09 -10.25 29.74
CA ALA A 223 -7.15 -10.89 28.84
C ALA A 223 -7.63 -10.60 27.40
N LYS A 224 -6.88 -9.72 26.73
CA LYS A 224 -7.02 -9.41 25.31
C LYS A 224 -6.86 -10.69 24.50
N THR A 225 -7.80 -11.01 23.61
CA THR A 225 -7.55 -11.29 22.18
C THR A 225 -8.90 -11.44 21.47
N GLU A 226 -9.02 -10.70 20.37
CA GLU A 226 -10.17 -10.55 19.49
C GLU A 226 -10.35 -11.76 18.54
N ARG A 227 -11.59 -12.16 18.24
CA ARG A 227 -12.31 -11.97 16.95
C ARG A 227 -13.40 -13.02 16.71
N THR A 228 -14.48 -12.48 16.14
CA THR A 228 -15.82 -13.02 15.86
C THR A 228 -15.88 -13.83 14.54
N PRO A 229 -17.03 -14.40 14.12
CA PRO A 229 -17.13 -15.68 13.43
C PRO A 229 -17.17 -15.57 11.91
N SER A 230 -16.73 -16.66 11.27
CA SER A 230 -17.00 -17.03 9.90
C SER A 230 -18.45 -17.52 9.73
N LEU A 231 -19.04 -17.13 8.59
CA LEU A 231 -20.21 -17.77 7.98
C LEU A 231 -19.81 -19.13 7.39
N PRO A 232 -20.73 -20.12 7.32
CA PRO A 232 -20.52 -21.32 6.53
C PRO A 232 -21.10 -21.22 5.11
N ASN A 233 -20.36 -21.81 4.19
CA ASN A 233 -20.63 -22.01 2.76
C ASN A 233 -21.57 -23.21 2.52
N ALA A 234 -22.34 -23.22 1.41
CA ALA A 234 -22.42 -24.33 0.42
C ALA A 234 -23.60 -24.20 -0.59
N ALA A 235 -23.25 -23.93 -1.86
CA ALA A 235 -23.56 -24.65 -3.14
C ALA A 235 -25.00 -25.15 -3.51
N PRO A 236 -25.24 -25.70 -4.74
CA PRO A 236 -25.10 -25.18 -6.12
C PRO A 236 -26.43 -25.33 -6.94
N VAL A 237 -26.38 -25.17 -8.29
CA VAL A 237 -27.39 -25.47 -9.38
C VAL A 237 -27.71 -24.18 -10.17
N GLY A 238 -27.73 -24.06 -11.51
CA GLY A 238 -27.49 -24.92 -12.67
C GLY A 238 -27.83 -24.13 -13.96
N ALA A 239 -27.34 -24.62 -15.12
CA ALA A 239 -27.79 -24.40 -16.50
C ALA A 239 -27.60 -23.03 -17.23
N THR A 240 -26.92 -23.12 -18.39
CA THR A 240 -26.86 -22.23 -19.59
C THR A 240 -28.16 -22.36 -20.44
N PRO A 241 -28.37 -21.74 -21.65
CA PRO A 241 -27.43 -21.03 -22.55
C PRO A 241 -27.96 -19.81 -23.36
N ALA A 242 -27.09 -19.33 -24.27
CA ALA A 242 -27.36 -18.68 -25.57
C ALA A 242 -27.61 -17.16 -25.58
N ALA A 243 -27.30 -16.38 -26.61
CA ALA A 243 -26.43 -16.43 -27.79
C ALA A 243 -26.68 -15.08 -28.49
N ALA A 244 -25.64 -14.39 -29.00
CA ALA A 244 -25.80 -13.47 -30.13
C ALA A 244 -24.44 -13.12 -30.74
N VAL A 245 -24.32 -13.42 -32.03
CA VAL A 245 -23.18 -13.26 -32.92
C VAL A 245 -23.41 -12.06 -33.83
N ALA A 246 -22.29 -11.53 -34.36
CA ALA A 246 -22.10 -10.70 -35.57
C ALA A 246 -22.02 -9.17 -35.39
N PRO A 247 -21.34 -8.43 -36.30
CA PRO A 247 -20.14 -8.78 -37.06
C PRO A 247 -19.06 -7.67 -37.07
N SER A 248 -17.91 -8.07 -37.60
CA SER A 248 -16.65 -7.36 -37.88
C SER A 248 -16.73 -6.11 -38.77
N GLN A 249 -15.95 -5.08 -38.41
CA GLN A 249 -15.36 -4.12 -39.36
C GLN A 249 -13.90 -3.81 -39.00
N ASP A 250 -13.03 -3.98 -40.00
CA ASP A 250 -11.58 -3.75 -39.98
C ASP A 250 -11.22 -2.28 -39.78
N ARG A 251 -10.45 -1.96 -38.73
CA ARG A 251 -9.52 -0.82 -38.70
C ARG A 251 -8.31 -1.09 -37.81
N VAL A 252 -7.14 -1.12 -38.45
CA VAL A 252 -5.77 -0.84 -37.97
C VAL A 252 -5.46 -1.28 -36.52
N SER A 253 -4.91 -2.49 -36.40
CA SER A 253 -4.46 -3.07 -35.13
C SER A 253 -3.26 -2.31 -34.54
N ALA A 254 -3.53 -1.46 -33.54
CA ALA A 254 -2.64 -1.33 -32.40
C ALA A 254 -2.44 -2.73 -31.77
N ALA A 255 -1.23 -3.03 -31.30
CA ALA A 255 -0.85 -4.36 -30.82
C ALA A 255 -1.87 -4.89 -29.78
N ARG A 256 -2.48 -6.04 -30.12
CA ARG A 256 -3.40 -6.78 -29.25
C ARG A 256 -2.66 -7.26 -27.99
N PRO A 257 -3.23 -7.15 -26.77
CA PRO A 257 -2.60 -7.68 -25.57
C PRO A 257 -2.49 -9.20 -25.66
N LYS A 258 -1.33 -9.74 -25.29
CA LYS A 258 -1.11 -11.20 -25.21
C LYS A 258 -1.97 -11.77 -24.08
N PRO A 259 -2.67 -12.89 -24.29
CA PRO A 259 -3.33 -13.61 -23.20
C PRO A 259 -2.28 -14.17 -22.24
N VAL A 260 -2.59 -14.15 -20.94
CA VAL A 260 -1.75 -14.73 -19.88
C VAL A 260 -1.52 -16.22 -20.16
N THR A 261 -0.27 -16.65 -20.26
CA THR A 261 0.10 -18.03 -20.54
C THR A 261 0.22 -18.81 -19.22
N GLN A 262 -0.03 -20.13 -19.23
CA GLN A 262 0.21 -20.98 -18.04
C GLN A 262 1.67 -20.95 -17.54
N GLN A 263 2.61 -20.62 -18.42
CA GLN A 263 4.02 -20.46 -18.08
C GLN A 263 4.27 -19.18 -17.27
N ASP A 264 3.58 -18.08 -17.62
CA ASP A 264 3.66 -16.78 -16.91
C ASP A 264 3.15 -16.90 -15.46
N LEU A 265 2.10 -17.70 -15.23
CA LEU A 265 1.56 -17.98 -13.90
C LEU A 265 2.50 -18.82 -13.03
N LYS A 266 3.37 -19.64 -13.65
CA LYS A 266 4.29 -20.53 -12.94
C LYS A 266 5.56 -19.82 -12.52
N GLU A 267 6.03 -18.85 -13.30
CA GLU A 267 7.15 -17.96 -12.97
C GLU A 267 6.78 -16.96 -11.87
N LEU A 268 5.49 -16.60 -11.76
CA LEU A 268 4.98 -15.70 -10.72
C LEU A 268 5.23 -16.21 -9.29
N ALA A 269 5.22 -17.54 -9.08
CA ALA A 269 5.46 -18.15 -7.77
C ALA A 269 6.88 -17.91 -7.20
N ASN A 270 7.85 -17.56 -8.06
CA ASN A 270 9.23 -17.27 -7.65
C ASN A 270 9.51 -15.77 -7.46
N THR A 271 8.51 -14.92 -7.68
CA THR A 271 8.65 -13.47 -7.60
C THR A 271 8.55 -13.00 -6.15
N PRO A 272 9.45 -12.16 -5.64
CA PRO A 272 9.42 -11.71 -4.24
C PRO A 272 8.14 -10.93 -3.93
N ILE A 273 7.60 -11.17 -2.73
CA ILE A 273 6.38 -10.54 -2.22
C ILE A 273 6.77 -9.46 -1.22
N GLN A 274 6.24 -8.26 -1.41
CA GLN A 274 6.41 -7.14 -0.50
C GLN A 274 5.17 -7.03 0.41
N PHE A 275 5.37 -7.22 1.73
CA PHE A 275 4.28 -7.17 2.73
C PHE A 275 4.09 -5.81 3.39
N ASP A 276 5.10 -4.93 3.31
CA ASP A 276 5.03 -3.56 3.76
C ASP A 276 5.14 -2.64 2.56
N MET A 277 4.24 -1.68 2.44
CA MET A 277 4.20 -0.77 1.29
C MET A 277 5.40 0.17 1.28
N PHE A 278 6.13 0.31 2.41
CA PHE A 278 7.31 1.16 2.53
C PHE A 278 8.46 0.42 3.20
N SER A 279 9.61 0.40 2.52
CA SER A 279 10.88 0.27 3.21
C SER A 279 11.21 1.64 3.85
N PRO A 280 11.84 1.74 5.03
CA PRO A 280 12.26 3.01 5.65
C PRO A 280 13.23 3.87 4.81
N SER A 281 13.47 3.53 3.54
CA SER A 281 14.56 4.06 2.70
C SER A 281 14.09 4.88 1.49
N GLU A 282 12.78 5.04 1.24
CA GLU A 282 12.27 5.64 -0.02
C GLU A 282 11.44 6.94 0.14
N ASP A 283 11.71 7.76 1.15
CA ASP A 283 11.19 9.14 1.20
C ASP A 283 12.03 10.07 0.31
N LYS A 284 11.94 9.92 -1.02
CA LYS A 284 12.39 10.95 -1.97
C LYS A 284 11.44 11.10 -3.16
N SER A 285 10.83 12.28 -3.18
CA SER A 285 10.35 13.06 -4.34
C SER A 285 8.99 12.74 -4.96
N SER A 286 8.06 13.70 -4.83
CA SER A 286 7.31 14.26 -5.97
C SER A 286 6.46 15.48 -5.56
N SER A 287 7.07 16.65 -5.45
CA SER A 287 6.43 17.93 -5.85
C SER A 287 7.45 19.05 -5.83
N GLY A 288 8.03 19.35 -6.99
CA GLY A 288 8.73 20.61 -7.20
C GLY A 288 7.72 21.70 -7.56
N GLN A 289 7.65 22.76 -6.75
CA GLN A 289 7.30 24.12 -7.17
C GLN A 289 7.64 25.09 -6.04
N SER A 290 8.55 26.02 -6.32
CA SER A 290 8.86 27.16 -5.46
C SER A 290 8.03 28.38 -5.89
N PRO A 291 7.63 29.24 -4.93
CA PRO A 291 7.64 30.67 -5.19
C PRO A 291 8.44 31.45 -4.13
N LYS A 292 9.17 32.45 -4.64
CA LYS A 292 10.00 33.43 -3.92
C LYS A 292 9.18 34.54 -3.23
N ASP A 293 9.79 35.09 -2.19
CA ASP A 293 9.73 36.47 -1.66
C ASP A 293 8.43 37.00 -1.01
N ALA A 294 8.34 36.90 0.34
CA ALA A 294 7.62 37.84 1.23
C ALA A 294 8.15 37.71 2.70
N PRO A 295 8.13 38.79 3.53
CA PRO A 295 8.88 38.85 4.79
C PRO A 295 8.20 38.11 5.96
N ALA A 296 9.04 37.68 6.90
CA ALA A 296 8.69 36.83 8.04
C ALA A 296 7.66 37.47 8.98
N VAL A 297 6.44 36.93 8.98
CA VAL A 297 5.49 37.06 10.10
C VAL A 297 5.77 35.93 11.07
N ARG A 298 6.14 36.27 12.31
CA ARG A 298 6.37 35.32 13.40
C ARG A 298 5.08 34.56 13.72
N ILE A 299 5.09 33.23 13.58
CA ILE A 299 4.01 32.34 14.04
C ILE A 299 4.64 31.19 14.84
N ASN A 300 3.94 30.76 15.89
CA ASN A 300 4.38 29.88 16.98
C ASN A 300 4.80 28.46 16.54
N PRO A 301 5.70 27.77 17.28
CA PRO A 301 6.17 26.41 16.96
C PRO A 301 5.14 25.29 17.14
N PHE A 302 3.93 25.60 17.59
CA PHE A 302 2.81 24.65 17.65
C PHE A 302 1.95 24.64 16.36
N ASP A 303 2.23 25.54 15.40
CA ASP A 303 1.46 25.68 14.14
C ASP A 303 2.12 25.02 12.91
N GLN A 304 3.18 24.21 13.07
CA GLN A 304 3.74 23.40 11.98
C GLN A 304 3.84 21.92 12.37
N CYS A 305 2.69 21.26 12.42
CA CYS A 305 2.63 19.81 12.27
C CYS A 305 1.56 19.49 11.22
N GLY A 306 2.02 18.93 10.11
CA GLY A 306 1.19 18.41 9.02
C GLY A 306 0.64 19.48 8.10
N SER A 307 0.92 19.36 6.81
CA SER A 307 -0.16 19.53 5.82
C SER A 307 -1.24 18.50 6.14
N SER A 308 -2.00 18.75 7.21
CA SER A 308 -3.21 18.04 7.53
C SER A 308 -4.21 18.42 6.46
N ILE A 309 -4.25 17.60 5.42
CA ILE A 309 -5.44 17.51 4.58
C ILE A 309 -6.49 16.88 5.48
N THR A 310 -7.13 17.72 6.31
CA THR A 310 -8.42 17.37 6.91
C THR A 310 -9.38 17.03 5.77
N MET A 311 -10.39 16.21 6.06
CA MET A 311 -11.42 15.78 5.11
C MET A 311 -12.12 16.94 4.38
N GLU A 312 -11.96 18.18 4.86
CA GLU A 312 -12.47 19.43 4.26
C GLU A 312 -11.46 20.15 3.34
N SER A 313 -10.17 19.85 3.41
CA SER A 313 -9.11 20.46 2.58
C SER A 313 -8.98 19.84 1.18
N ALA A 314 -9.82 18.85 0.86
CA ALA A 314 -9.96 18.29 -0.49
C ALA A 314 -10.83 19.16 -1.44
N LYS A 315 -11.19 20.39 -1.05
CA LYS A 315 -11.65 21.43 -1.99
C LYS A 315 -10.46 22.07 -2.71
N ASP A 316 -9.71 21.24 -3.42
CA ASP A 316 -8.95 21.73 -4.55
C ASP A 316 -10.00 22.06 -5.62
N ALA A 317 -10.25 23.33 -5.91
CA ALA A 317 -11.37 23.80 -6.75
C ALA A 317 -11.37 23.23 -8.20
N SER A 318 -10.37 22.40 -8.54
CA SER A 318 -10.22 21.68 -9.81
C SER A 318 -10.64 20.19 -9.77
N CYS A 319 -10.85 19.59 -8.59
CA CYS A 319 -11.25 18.18 -8.43
C CYS A 319 -12.69 18.09 -7.90
N SER A 320 -13.64 17.79 -8.78
CA SER A 320 -15.06 17.68 -8.43
C SER A 320 -15.45 16.32 -7.85
N PHE A 321 -14.64 15.27 -8.06
CA PHE A 321 -14.93 13.91 -7.61
C PHE A 321 -13.81 13.33 -6.74
N TRP A 322 -14.19 12.87 -5.55
CA TRP A 322 -13.37 12.01 -4.70
C TRP A 322 -14.24 11.10 -3.82
N GLU A 323 -13.74 9.91 -3.50
CA GLU A 323 -14.35 8.96 -2.56
C GLU A 323 -13.30 8.34 -1.64
N ALA A 324 -13.70 7.95 -0.43
CA ALA A 324 -12.81 7.44 0.61
C ALA A 324 -13.25 6.06 1.10
N PHE A 325 -12.30 5.13 1.23
CA PHE A 325 -12.54 3.76 1.67
C PHE A 325 -11.55 3.33 2.75
N THR A 326 -12.02 2.60 3.74
CA THR A 326 -11.13 1.98 4.74
C THR A 326 -10.61 0.65 4.19
N VAL A 327 -9.29 0.53 4.09
CA VAL A 327 -8.59 -0.62 3.49
C VAL A 327 -7.45 -1.12 4.36
N ARG A 328 -7.00 -2.34 4.10
CA ARG A 328 -5.79 -2.93 4.69
C ARG A 328 -4.91 -3.48 3.59
N PHE A 329 -3.65 -3.07 3.57
CA PHE A 329 -2.70 -3.58 2.59
C PHE A 329 -2.31 -5.02 2.89
N LEU A 330 -2.45 -5.91 1.91
CA LEU A 330 -2.09 -7.32 2.05
C LEU A 330 -0.70 -7.61 1.46
N GLY A 331 -0.36 -6.94 0.36
CA GLY A 331 0.95 -7.07 -0.25
C GLY A 331 0.97 -6.60 -1.70
N SER A 332 2.16 -6.55 -2.27
CA SER A 332 2.38 -6.28 -3.68
C SER A 332 3.45 -7.21 -4.25
N MET A 333 3.36 -7.45 -5.56
CA MET A 333 4.37 -8.20 -6.31
C MET A 333 4.43 -7.73 -7.75
N GLN A 334 5.60 -7.91 -8.38
CA GLN A 334 5.74 -7.68 -9.81
C GLN A 334 4.95 -8.73 -10.59
N VAL A 335 4.29 -8.31 -11.67
CA VAL A 335 3.48 -9.18 -12.52
C VAL A 335 3.92 -9.06 -13.99
N PRO A 336 3.71 -10.09 -14.83
CA PRO A 336 4.21 -10.12 -16.20
C PRO A 336 3.37 -9.30 -17.20
N CYS A 337 2.15 -8.91 -16.84
CA CYS A 337 1.21 -8.22 -17.74
C CYS A 337 0.50 -7.07 -17.02
N ASP A 338 0.01 -6.11 -17.79
CA ASP A 338 -0.72 -4.93 -17.30
C ASP A 338 -2.19 -5.23 -16.93
N ARG A 339 -2.74 -6.38 -17.32
CA ARG A 339 -4.17 -6.71 -17.11
C ARG A 339 -4.44 -8.21 -16.98
N GLY A 340 -5.55 -8.54 -16.33
CA GLY A 340 -6.13 -9.89 -16.35
C GLY A 340 -6.65 -10.35 -14.99
N ASP A 341 -7.91 -10.79 -14.93
CA ASP A 341 -8.53 -11.25 -13.69
C ASP A 341 -7.82 -12.47 -13.10
N GLN A 342 -7.47 -13.45 -13.95
CA GLN A 342 -6.78 -14.66 -13.50
C GLN A 342 -5.41 -14.34 -12.88
N LEU A 343 -4.70 -13.36 -13.46
CA LEU A 343 -3.41 -12.91 -12.96
C LEU A 343 -3.57 -12.28 -11.58
N VAL A 344 -4.51 -11.34 -11.42
CA VAL A 344 -4.77 -10.69 -10.13
C VAL A 344 -5.26 -11.69 -9.08
N CYS A 345 -6.16 -12.61 -9.41
CA CYS A 345 -6.63 -13.65 -8.49
C CYS A 345 -5.49 -14.59 -8.05
N GLU A 346 -4.60 -14.98 -8.96
CA GLU A 346 -3.43 -15.79 -8.60
C GLU A 346 -2.45 -15.02 -7.72
N THR A 347 -2.22 -13.73 -8.02
CA THR A 347 -1.45 -12.84 -7.14
C THR A 347 -2.05 -12.73 -5.74
N MET A 348 -3.37 -12.56 -5.62
CA MET A 348 -4.08 -12.57 -4.33
C MET A 348 -3.81 -13.88 -3.57
N ARG A 349 -3.94 -15.01 -4.25
CA ARG A 349 -3.71 -16.35 -3.68
C ARG A 349 -2.28 -16.50 -3.16
N LEU A 350 -1.28 -16.08 -3.94
CA LEU A 350 0.14 -16.13 -3.57
C LEU A 350 0.45 -15.24 -2.37
N ILE A 351 -0.05 -14.00 -2.36
CA ILE A 351 0.15 -13.06 -1.25
C ILE A 351 -0.48 -13.62 0.04
N LEU A 352 -1.74 -14.08 -0.02
CA LEU A 352 -2.42 -14.64 1.15
C LEU A 352 -1.71 -15.89 1.69
N ALA A 353 -1.28 -16.80 0.80
CA ALA A 353 -0.54 -18.00 1.19
C ALA A 353 0.81 -17.65 1.84
N ALA A 354 1.53 -16.67 1.29
CA ALA A 354 2.82 -16.24 1.83
C ALA A 354 2.67 -15.52 3.18
N ARG A 355 1.65 -14.68 3.36
CA ARG A 355 1.35 -14.06 4.67
C ARG A 355 1.12 -15.12 5.75
N MET A 356 0.39 -16.19 5.42
CA MET A 356 0.15 -17.32 6.32
C MET A 356 1.44 -18.08 6.64
N ALA A 357 2.26 -18.37 5.62
CA ALA A 357 3.53 -19.08 5.80
C ALA A 357 4.55 -18.29 6.64
N HIS A 358 4.56 -16.96 6.51
CA HIS A 358 5.47 -16.07 7.23
C HIS A 358 4.88 -15.49 8.53
N ASN A 359 3.70 -15.94 8.97
CA ASN A 359 3.03 -15.43 10.18
C ASN A 359 2.90 -13.89 10.21
N VAL A 360 2.67 -13.27 9.05
CA VAL A 360 2.52 -11.81 8.92
C VAL A 360 1.07 -11.42 9.22
N PHE A 361 0.75 -11.32 10.52
CA PHE A 361 -0.61 -11.04 10.98
C PHE A 361 -0.93 -9.54 11.11
N LYS A 362 0.08 -8.67 11.18
CA LYS A 362 -0.14 -7.23 11.30
C LYS A 362 -0.57 -6.67 9.95
N MET A 363 -1.81 -6.18 9.90
CA MET A 363 -2.36 -5.43 8.78
C MET A 363 -2.74 -4.05 9.33
N ALA A 364 -2.05 -3.01 8.88
CA ALA A 364 -2.40 -1.64 9.24
C ALA A 364 -3.67 -1.24 8.48
N GLU A 365 -4.61 -0.64 9.19
CA GLU A 365 -5.72 0.07 8.56
C GLU A 365 -5.20 1.32 7.88
N SER A 366 -5.78 1.68 6.74
CA SER A 366 -5.43 2.87 5.96
C SER A 366 -6.68 3.40 5.26
N HIS A 367 -6.68 4.68 4.91
CA HIS A 367 -7.72 5.28 4.08
C HIS A 367 -7.25 5.35 2.64
N MET A 368 -7.99 4.73 1.72
CA MET A 368 -7.80 4.85 0.28
C MET A 368 -8.70 5.96 -0.24
N LEU A 369 -8.10 7.03 -0.77
CA LEU A 369 -8.80 8.11 -1.46
C LEU A 369 -8.68 7.89 -2.97
N VAL A 370 -9.83 7.76 -3.64
CA VAL A 370 -9.93 7.69 -5.10
C VAL A 370 -10.35 9.05 -5.62
N SER A 371 -9.58 9.63 -6.55
CA SER A 371 -9.92 10.88 -7.23
C SER A 371 -9.74 10.74 -8.74
N GLN A 372 -10.21 11.73 -9.50
CA GLN A 372 -9.99 11.81 -10.95
C GLN A 372 -8.52 12.02 -11.37
N LYS A 373 -7.60 12.31 -10.44
CA LYS A 373 -6.17 12.50 -10.73
C LYS A 373 -5.32 11.32 -10.25
N GLU A 374 -5.59 10.84 -9.05
CA GLU A 374 -4.74 9.89 -8.34
C GLU A 374 -5.51 9.06 -7.30
N LEU A 375 -4.96 7.90 -6.97
CA LEU A 375 -5.34 7.06 -5.85
C LEU A 375 -4.29 7.21 -4.74
N ARG A 376 -4.73 7.66 -3.56
CA ARG A 376 -3.85 7.89 -2.40
C ARG A 376 -4.17 6.94 -1.27
N ILE A 377 -3.15 6.48 -0.57
CA ILE A 377 -3.26 5.73 0.67
C ILE A 377 -2.81 6.64 1.81
N LEU A 378 -3.63 6.79 2.85
CA LEU A 378 -3.36 7.68 3.97
C LEU A 378 -3.36 6.93 5.30
N ASP A 379 -2.53 7.41 6.22
CA ASP A 379 -2.54 6.94 7.61
C ASP A 379 -3.85 7.36 8.29
N PRO A 380 -4.59 6.45 8.96
CA PRO A 380 -5.86 6.78 9.60
C PRO A 380 -5.74 7.81 10.71
N SER A 381 -4.59 7.88 11.38
CA SER A 381 -4.40 8.65 12.62
C SER A 381 -4.04 10.10 12.33
N HIS A 382 -3.16 10.32 11.35
CA HIS A 382 -2.62 11.65 11.03
C HIS A 382 -2.95 12.14 9.62
N GLN A 383 -3.66 11.34 8.81
CA GLN A 383 -3.95 11.64 7.40
C GLN A 383 -2.67 11.89 6.58
N ALA A 384 -1.53 11.34 7.00
CA ALA A 384 -0.29 11.42 6.25
C ALA A 384 -0.41 10.56 4.99
N VAL A 385 -0.09 11.13 3.82
CA VAL A 385 -0.06 10.36 2.57
C VAL A 385 1.07 9.36 2.64
N ARG A 386 0.71 8.08 2.55
CA ARG A 386 1.62 6.94 2.59
C ARG A 386 2.05 6.56 1.18
N ALA A 387 1.10 6.36 0.27
CA ALA A 387 1.38 6.10 -1.14
C ALA A 387 0.48 6.94 -2.04
N CYS A 388 0.98 7.28 -3.22
CA CYS A 388 0.21 7.92 -4.27
C CYS A 388 0.43 7.18 -5.60
N PHE A 389 -0.67 6.87 -6.28
CA PHE A 389 -0.67 6.24 -7.58
C PHE A 389 -1.42 7.16 -8.55
N PRO A 390 -0.73 7.79 -9.52
CA PRO A 390 -1.40 8.54 -10.57
C PRO A 390 -2.41 7.65 -11.27
N LEU A 391 -3.63 8.15 -11.51
CA LEU A 391 -4.68 7.33 -12.11
C LEU A 391 -4.30 6.87 -13.53
N ALA A 392 -3.47 7.66 -14.22
CA ALA A 392 -2.90 7.32 -15.53
C ALA A 392 -2.00 6.07 -15.51
N ASP A 393 -1.41 5.75 -14.36
CA ASP A 393 -0.51 4.59 -14.20
C ASP A 393 -1.29 3.33 -13.79
N VAL A 394 -2.53 3.46 -13.34
CA VAL A 394 -3.38 2.32 -12.97
C VAL A 394 -4.00 1.72 -14.24
N SER A 395 -3.54 0.53 -14.59
CA SER A 395 -3.88 -0.14 -15.85
C SER A 395 -5.04 -1.12 -15.77
N PHE A 396 -5.25 -1.73 -14.60
CA PHE A 396 -6.29 -2.73 -14.40
C PHE A 396 -6.67 -2.80 -12.92
N TRP A 397 -7.94 -3.02 -12.62
CA TRP A 397 -8.45 -3.29 -11.26
C TRP A 397 -9.57 -4.33 -11.31
N THR A 398 -9.67 -5.16 -10.29
CA THR A 398 -10.70 -6.19 -10.18
C THR A 398 -10.94 -6.61 -8.73
N VAL A 399 -12.05 -7.31 -8.51
CA VAL A 399 -12.49 -7.85 -7.22
C VAL A 399 -12.37 -9.37 -7.25
N HIS A 400 -12.04 -9.99 -6.11
CA HIS A 400 -12.02 -11.44 -6.02
C HIS A 400 -13.45 -12.02 -6.08
N LYS A 401 -13.68 -12.98 -6.99
CA LYS A 401 -15.00 -13.54 -7.28
C LYS A 401 -15.73 -14.14 -6.07
N GLU A 402 -14.99 -14.74 -5.16
CA GLU A 402 -15.55 -15.42 -3.97
C GLU A 402 -15.44 -14.58 -2.69
N ASN A 403 -14.66 -13.48 -2.73
CA ASN A 403 -14.42 -12.64 -1.57
C ASN A 403 -14.48 -11.18 -1.98
N ASN A 404 -15.67 -10.60 -1.86
CA ASN A 404 -15.94 -9.21 -2.21
C ASN A 404 -15.17 -8.20 -1.35
N ARG A 405 -14.39 -8.63 -0.36
CA ARG A 405 -13.52 -7.74 0.42
C ARG A 405 -12.11 -7.64 -0.17
N LEU A 406 -11.74 -8.46 -1.16
CA LEU A 406 -10.42 -8.42 -1.78
C LEU A 406 -10.43 -7.60 -3.06
N LEU A 407 -9.62 -6.55 -3.06
CA LEU A 407 -9.36 -5.65 -4.18
C LEU A 407 -7.94 -5.88 -4.69
N GLY A 408 -7.77 -5.94 -6.01
CA GLY A 408 -6.45 -5.91 -6.62
C GLY A 408 -6.40 -4.95 -7.79
N PHE A 409 -5.30 -4.20 -7.91
CA PHE A 409 -5.06 -3.35 -9.08
C PHE A 409 -3.59 -3.40 -9.51
N ILE A 410 -3.35 -3.16 -10.80
CA ILE A 410 -2.04 -3.21 -11.44
C ILE A 410 -1.62 -1.80 -11.86
N THR A 411 -0.44 -1.39 -11.44
CA THR A 411 0.19 -0.15 -11.93
C THR A 411 1.28 -0.45 -12.94
N ILE A 412 1.47 0.49 -13.86
CA ILE A 412 2.56 0.50 -14.84
C ILE A 412 3.60 1.52 -14.37
N THR A 413 4.86 1.10 -14.27
CA THR A 413 5.98 2.02 -14.06
C THR A 413 6.80 2.09 -15.35
N PRO A 414 6.78 3.23 -16.07
CA PRO A 414 7.63 3.44 -17.23
C PRO A 414 9.09 3.60 -16.79
N GLY A 415 10.02 2.94 -17.48
CA GLY A 415 11.46 3.04 -17.23
C GLY A 415 12.25 3.11 -18.53
N GLU A 416 13.58 3.13 -18.45
CA GLU A 416 14.47 3.14 -19.64
C GLU A 416 14.38 1.83 -20.47
N GLY A 417 13.71 0.79 -19.96
CA GLY A 417 13.48 -0.51 -20.59
C GLY A 417 12.00 -0.86 -20.80
N PRO A 418 11.64 -2.16 -20.91
CA PRO A 418 10.23 -2.56 -21.00
C PRO A 418 9.47 -2.11 -19.74
N PRO A 419 8.20 -1.67 -19.89
CA PRO A 419 7.39 -1.25 -18.75
C PRO A 419 7.31 -2.36 -17.71
N THR A 420 7.41 -1.99 -16.44
CA THR A 420 7.28 -2.93 -15.33
C THR A 420 5.88 -2.81 -14.74
N TYR A 421 5.30 -3.95 -14.37
CA TYR A 421 3.94 -4.00 -13.83
C TYR A 421 3.97 -4.51 -12.40
N ARG A 422 3.23 -3.86 -11.52
CA ARG A 422 3.12 -4.29 -10.12
C ARG A 422 1.66 -4.38 -9.72
N CYS A 423 1.28 -5.52 -9.16
CA CYS A 423 -0.06 -5.73 -8.62
C CYS A 423 -0.04 -5.44 -7.12
N TYR A 424 -1.00 -4.65 -6.66
CA TYR A 424 -1.24 -4.33 -5.27
C TYR A 424 -2.55 -4.97 -4.82
N VAL A 425 -2.53 -5.60 -3.66
CA VAL A 425 -3.70 -6.30 -3.10
C VAL A 425 -4.07 -5.70 -1.76
N PHE A 426 -5.36 -5.40 -1.61
CA PHE A 426 -5.95 -4.80 -0.42
C PHE A 426 -7.17 -5.60 0.05
N GLU A 427 -7.42 -5.57 1.35
CA GLU A 427 -8.67 -5.97 1.97
C GLU A 427 -9.48 -4.71 2.31
N VAL A 428 -10.66 -4.57 1.72
CA VAL A 428 -11.59 -3.46 1.94
C VAL A 428 -12.52 -3.78 3.11
N ASN A 429 -12.89 -2.80 3.93
CA ASN A 429 -13.81 -3.01 5.05
C ASN A 429 -15.23 -3.34 4.59
N THR A 430 -15.78 -2.59 3.63
CA THR A 430 -17.15 -2.74 3.11
C THR A 430 -17.22 -3.73 1.94
N SER A 431 -17.05 -3.22 0.72
CA SER A 431 -17.11 -3.96 -0.53
C SER A 431 -16.07 -3.41 -1.49
N ALA A 432 -15.28 -4.29 -2.11
CA ALA A 432 -14.31 -3.92 -3.12
C ALA A 432 -14.98 -3.47 -4.42
N GLU A 433 -16.23 -3.89 -4.68
CA GLU A 433 -17.02 -3.40 -5.81
C GLU A 433 -17.28 -1.89 -5.72
N GLU A 434 -17.49 -1.33 -4.53
CA GLU A 434 -17.64 0.12 -4.33
C GLU A 434 -16.39 0.86 -4.78
N VAL A 435 -15.21 0.33 -4.43
CA VAL A 435 -13.92 0.91 -4.85
C VAL A 435 -13.73 0.80 -6.36
N CYS A 436 -14.06 -0.35 -6.96
CA CYS A 436 -13.98 -0.52 -8.42
C CYS A 436 -14.95 0.40 -9.17
N ASN A 437 -16.13 0.66 -8.61
CA ASN A 437 -17.08 1.64 -9.17
C ASN A 437 -16.51 3.05 -9.11
N ALA A 438 -15.98 3.47 -7.96
CA ALA A 438 -15.34 4.77 -7.79
C ALA A 438 -14.15 4.97 -8.74
N LEU A 439 -13.30 3.94 -8.90
CA LEU A 439 -12.19 3.92 -9.86
C LEU A 439 -12.69 4.07 -11.30
N SER A 440 -13.77 3.37 -11.66
CA SER A 440 -14.36 3.45 -13.00
C SER A 440 -14.94 4.83 -13.28
N VAL A 441 -15.62 5.44 -12.30
CA VAL A 441 -16.12 6.82 -12.40
C VAL A 441 -14.97 7.81 -12.53
N ALA A 442 -13.96 7.72 -11.67
CA ALA A 442 -12.76 8.56 -11.72
C ALA A 442 -12.05 8.46 -13.08
N ALA A 443 -11.85 7.24 -13.59
CA ALA A 443 -11.19 7.00 -14.88
C ALA A 443 -12.00 7.58 -16.05
N ASN A 444 -13.33 7.47 -16.03
CA ASN A 444 -14.20 8.08 -17.04
C ASN A 444 -14.14 9.62 -17.02
N ILE A 445 -14.12 10.23 -15.83
CA ILE A 445 -13.96 11.68 -15.68
C ILE A 445 -12.59 12.11 -16.21
N ALA A 446 -11.53 11.42 -15.83
CA ALA A 446 -10.16 11.70 -16.29
C ALA A 446 -10.03 11.57 -17.81
N LEU A 447 -10.60 10.52 -18.40
CA LEU A 447 -10.61 10.29 -19.84
C LEU A 447 -11.36 11.41 -20.59
N THR A 448 -12.53 11.80 -20.08
CA THR A 448 -13.34 12.88 -20.67
C THR A 448 -12.59 14.22 -20.63
N ALA A 449 -11.92 14.51 -19.51
CA ALA A 449 -11.09 15.71 -19.38
C ALA A 449 -9.91 15.72 -20.37
N LEU A 450 -9.25 14.58 -20.54
CA LEU A 450 -8.11 14.42 -21.46
C LEU A 450 -8.55 14.56 -22.93
N MET A 451 -9.70 14.00 -23.31
CA MET A 451 -10.28 14.18 -24.64
C MET A 451 -10.67 15.63 -24.92
N GLY A 452 -11.20 16.35 -23.92
CA GLY A 452 -11.53 17.77 -24.02
C GLY A 452 -10.29 18.65 -24.24
N GLN A 453 -9.22 18.39 -23.49
CA GLN A 453 -7.94 19.10 -23.66
C GLN A 453 -7.34 18.89 -25.05
N GLN A 454 -7.34 17.66 -25.56
CA GLN A 454 -6.84 17.39 -26.92
C GLN A 454 -7.64 18.10 -28.01
N HIS A 455 -8.96 18.25 -27.83
CA HIS A 455 -9.79 19.03 -28.75
C HIS A 455 -9.46 20.52 -28.69
N GLN A 456 -9.23 21.06 -27.49
CA GLN A 456 -8.84 22.45 -27.27
C GLN A 456 -7.45 22.76 -27.85
N GLU A 457 -6.47 21.88 -27.61
CA GLU A 457 -5.11 21.99 -28.14
C GLU A 457 -5.08 21.94 -29.68
N LYS A 458 -5.85 21.02 -30.29
CA LYS A 458 -5.99 20.96 -31.75
C LYS A 458 -6.68 22.19 -32.33
N HIS A 459 -7.59 22.81 -31.58
CA HIS A 459 -8.23 24.06 -32.00
C HIS A 459 -7.25 25.23 -31.92
N ALA A 460 -6.51 25.34 -30.81
CA ALA A 460 -5.50 26.37 -30.61
C ALA A 460 -4.35 26.26 -31.64
N GLN A 461 -3.88 25.05 -31.95
CA GLN A 461 -2.87 24.83 -33.00
C GLN A 461 -3.37 25.26 -34.39
N LYS A 462 -4.64 25.02 -34.71
CA LYS A 462 -5.24 25.48 -35.97
C LYS A 462 -5.39 26.99 -36.02
N GLU A 463 -5.68 27.63 -34.89
CA GLU A 463 -5.76 29.10 -34.81
C GLU A 463 -4.38 29.75 -34.95
N ASP A 464 -3.34 29.20 -34.30
CA ASP A 464 -1.95 29.68 -34.42
C ASP A 464 -1.40 29.48 -35.84
N GLU A 465 -1.70 28.33 -36.48
CA GLU A 465 -1.31 28.06 -37.86
C GLU A 465 -1.97 29.06 -38.82
N LYS A 466 -3.26 29.36 -38.61
CA LYS A 466 -4.01 30.35 -39.40
C LYS A 466 -3.48 31.78 -39.19
N GLN A 467 -3.10 32.16 -37.97
CA GLN A 467 -2.49 33.47 -37.69
C GLN A 467 -1.09 33.61 -38.30
N SER A 468 -0.30 32.54 -38.29
CA SER A 468 1.02 32.49 -38.94
C SER A 468 0.92 32.65 -40.46
N GLU A 469 -0.04 31.97 -41.10
CA GLU A 469 -0.31 32.13 -42.53
C GLU A 469 -0.75 33.57 -42.89
N GLU A 470 -1.58 34.18 -42.05
CA GLU A 470 -2.06 35.56 -42.26
C GLU A 470 -0.92 36.60 -42.10
N LEU A 471 -0.01 36.38 -41.15
CA LEU A 471 1.21 37.19 -40.98
C LEU A 471 2.17 37.04 -42.16
N LEU A 472 2.36 35.82 -42.68
CA LEU A 472 3.15 35.55 -43.88
C LEU A 472 2.56 36.22 -45.12
N GLN A 473 1.23 36.28 -45.23
CA GLN A 473 0.55 36.96 -46.33
C GLN A 473 0.71 38.48 -46.25
N LYS A 474 0.61 39.08 -45.04
CA LYS A 474 0.88 40.50 -44.81
C LYS A 474 2.34 40.88 -45.11
N LEU A 475 3.30 40.03 -44.75
CA LEU A 475 4.72 40.24 -45.07
C LEU A 475 4.99 40.20 -46.57
N LYS A 476 4.36 39.28 -47.32
CA LYS A 476 4.46 39.23 -48.80
C LYS A 476 3.87 40.47 -49.45
N LEU A 477 2.71 40.94 -49.01
CA LEU A 477 2.09 42.17 -49.51
C LEU A 477 2.98 43.40 -49.23
N SER A 478 3.64 43.46 -48.06
CA SER A 478 4.58 44.54 -47.73
C SER A 478 5.91 44.48 -48.51
N ALA A 479 6.31 43.29 -48.97
CA ALA A 479 7.48 43.13 -49.83
C ALA A 479 7.18 43.57 -51.27
N ASP A 480 5.97 43.32 -51.76
CA ASP A 480 5.51 43.77 -53.07
C ASP A 480 5.29 45.30 -53.10
N GLU A 481 4.83 45.90 -51.98
CA GLU A 481 4.71 47.36 -51.86
C GLU A 481 6.07 48.08 -51.86
N ASN A 482 7.09 47.47 -51.24
CA ASN A 482 8.48 47.95 -51.28
C ASN A 482 9.19 47.71 -52.62
N ALA A 483 8.67 46.82 -53.47
CA ALA A 483 9.18 46.59 -54.82
C ALA A 483 8.70 47.64 -55.85
N LEU A 484 7.69 48.45 -55.52
CA LEU A 484 7.09 49.43 -56.44
C LEU A 484 7.71 50.84 -56.39
N PHE A 485 8.65 51.12 -55.48
CA PHE A 485 9.38 52.40 -55.44
C PHE A 485 10.90 52.20 -55.45
N PRO A 486 11.59 52.42 -56.58
CA PRO A 486 13.04 52.43 -56.60
C PRO A 486 13.55 53.80 -56.10
N SER A 487 14.15 53.86 -54.91
CA SER A 487 14.88 55.05 -54.46
C SER A 487 16.34 54.98 -54.90
N ALA A 488 16.75 56.04 -55.59
CA ALA A 488 18.02 56.19 -56.28
C ALA A 488 19.24 56.15 -55.35
N ALA A 489 20.28 55.46 -55.82
CA ALA A 489 21.62 55.54 -55.26
C ALA A 489 22.17 56.98 -55.40
N LYS A 490 22.64 57.55 -54.28
CA LYS A 490 23.71 58.55 -54.29
C LYS A 490 24.82 58.16 -53.33
N LYS A 491 25.98 57.99 -53.97
CA LYS A 491 27.34 57.78 -53.47
C LYS A 491 27.86 59.08 -52.84
N VAL A 492 28.44 59.03 -51.64
CA VAL A 492 29.42 60.03 -51.16
C VAL A 492 30.52 59.32 -50.38
N GLU A 493 31.75 59.72 -50.70
CA GLU A 493 33.05 59.26 -50.22
C GLU A 493 33.44 59.79 -48.83
N SER A 494 34.54 59.20 -48.34
CA SER A 494 35.38 59.51 -47.19
C SER A 494 35.61 60.98 -46.80
N ALA A 495 35.86 61.23 -45.51
CA ALA A 495 36.91 62.13 -45.03
C ALA A 495 37.22 61.91 -43.53
N ALA A 496 38.46 62.22 -43.16
CA ALA A 496 39.12 61.94 -41.89
C ALA A 496 39.17 63.15 -40.93
N ALA A 497 39.59 62.87 -39.69
CA ALA A 497 40.32 63.72 -38.73
C ALA A 497 39.58 64.90 -38.05
N GLY A 498 39.87 65.09 -36.75
CA GLY A 498 39.60 66.34 -36.04
C GLY A 498 39.48 66.23 -34.52
N GLU A 499 40.48 66.78 -33.83
CA GLU A 499 40.72 66.90 -32.38
C GLU A 499 39.66 67.61 -31.51
N GLY A 500 39.85 67.50 -30.19
CA GLY A 500 39.39 68.43 -29.15
C GLY A 500 38.35 67.81 -28.21
N GLY A 501 38.54 67.58 -26.91
CA GLY A 501 39.34 68.32 -25.92
C GLY A 501 38.39 69.11 -25.02
N SER A 502 38.01 68.55 -23.85
CA SER A 502 37.71 69.30 -22.61
C SER A 502 37.10 68.38 -21.55
N THR A 503 37.84 68.18 -20.45
CA THR A 503 37.27 67.94 -19.11
C THR A 503 36.53 69.21 -18.64
N PRO A 504 35.65 69.09 -17.62
CA PRO A 504 36.12 69.49 -16.30
C PRO A 504 35.76 68.51 -15.17
N GLN A 505 36.43 68.81 -14.07
CA GLN A 505 36.70 68.10 -12.84
C GLN A 505 35.83 68.69 -11.71
N GLU A 506 35.30 67.85 -10.82
CA GLU A 506 34.97 68.15 -9.41
C GLU A 506 34.71 66.78 -8.73
N ALA A 507 35.56 66.22 -7.87
CA ALA A 507 36.16 66.65 -6.60
C ALA A 507 35.16 66.64 -5.42
N GLY A 508 35.51 65.87 -4.38
CA GLY A 508 34.92 65.89 -3.04
C GLY A 508 34.56 64.49 -2.53
N ASP A 509 35.48 63.74 -1.88
CA ASP A 509 35.75 63.72 -0.43
C ASP A 509 34.57 63.14 0.41
N VAL A 510 34.71 62.36 1.48
CA VAL A 510 35.80 61.62 2.11
C VAL A 510 35.18 60.85 3.30
N LYS A 511 35.85 59.78 3.73
CA LYS A 511 35.91 59.21 5.11
C LYS A 511 34.77 58.36 5.72
N THR A 512 35.20 57.11 6.01
CA THR A 512 35.18 56.36 7.29
C THR A 512 33.84 56.04 7.97
N ALA A 513 33.53 54.75 8.06
CA ALA A 513 33.80 53.91 9.25
C ALA A 513 33.94 52.45 8.81
#